data_AF-A0A3S8V382-F1
#
_entry.id   AF-A0A3S8V382-F1
#
_cell.length_a   1.000
_cell.length_b   1.000
_cell.length_c   1.000
_cell.angle_alpha   90.00
_cell.angle_beta   90.00
_cell.angle_gamma   90.00
#
_symmetry.space_group_name_H-M   'P 1'
#
loop_
_entity.id
_entity.type
_entity.pdbx_description
1 polymer ?
#
loop_
_entity_poly.entity_id
_entity_poly.type
_entity_poly.pdbx_seq_one_letter_code
_entity_poly.pdbx_strand_id
1 'polypeptide(L)'
;MCLSSYSTVSIEDVAESCHFKGVRFFQLYFNKNREITANLLKRAKANGYLAVALTIDTQVVGIRRADEHNKFSLPPIHELANFKWKPLSEDETNENASGSYLNNLINTGIDQSITWKDLAWIKETSQLPLILKGILNPEDAELAKEYGADAIWISNHGGRQIDGCLTPLEALPDIYQAINGSGIEIYVDGGVRKGSDAYKALALGADHVFIGRPAIYGLAVGGEEGVTAVLSILKNEFKRVMQLSGKTSVNKITRSAVIYKKP
;
A
#
# COMPACT_ATOMS: atom_id res chain seq x y z
N MET A 1 -0.47 10.44 -1.88
CA MET A 1 -1.57 9.45 -1.85
C MET A 1 -1.14 8.21 -2.62
N CYS A 2 -1.52 7.01 -2.18
CA CYS A 2 -1.37 5.80 -2.99
C CYS A 2 -2.76 5.31 -3.42
N LEU A 3 -3.07 5.36 -4.72
CA LEU A 3 -4.37 4.99 -5.27
C LEU A 3 -4.44 3.47 -5.47
N SER A 4 -5.51 2.82 -5.02
CA SER A 4 -5.71 1.39 -5.25
C SER A 4 -6.08 1.09 -6.70
N SER A 5 -5.63 -0.07 -7.21
CA SER A 5 -6.15 -0.63 -8.47
C SER A 5 -7.67 -0.75 -8.44
N TYR A 6 -8.27 -1.19 -7.32
CA TYR A 6 -9.71 -1.34 -7.12
C TYR A 6 -10.41 -0.07 -6.60
N SER A 7 -9.89 1.11 -6.97
CA SER A 7 -10.55 2.38 -6.66
C SER A 7 -11.89 2.53 -7.37
N THR A 8 -12.85 3.16 -6.69
CA THR A 8 -14.13 3.59 -7.27
C THR A 8 -14.04 4.90 -8.06
N VAL A 9 -12.85 5.51 -8.09
CA VAL A 9 -12.50 6.71 -8.86
C VAL A 9 -11.29 6.38 -9.73
N SER A 10 -11.31 6.79 -11.01
CA SER A 10 -10.29 6.41 -11.98
C SER A 10 -8.93 7.08 -11.73
N ILE A 11 -7.86 6.51 -12.30
CA ILE A 11 -6.51 7.11 -12.33
C ILE A 11 -6.56 8.56 -12.83
N GLU A 12 -7.32 8.81 -13.89
CA GLU A 12 -7.47 10.10 -14.55
C GLU A 12 -8.19 11.09 -13.65
N ASP A 13 -9.37 10.72 -13.13
CA ASP A 13 -10.18 11.62 -12.29
C ASP A 13 -9.44 12.00 -11.00
N VAL A 14 -8.71 11.06 -10.38
CA VAL A 14 -7.87 11.36 -9.22
C VAL A 14 -6.73 12.32 -9.57
N ALA A 15 -6.08 12.14 -10.72
CA ALA A 15 -5.03 13.06 -11.16
C ALA A 15 -5.58 14.46 -11.45
N GLU A 16 -6.75 14.55 -12.10
CA GLU A 16 -7.41 15.80 -12.43
C GLU A 16 -7.90 16.55 -11.19
N SER A 17 -8.44 15.84 -10.18
CA SER A 17 -8.95 16.43 -8.93
C SER A 17 -7.94 17.29 -8.16
N CYS A 18 -6.65 17.06 -8.39
CA CYS A 18 -5.55 17.83 -7.79
C CYS A 18 -4.72 18.57 -8.83
N HIS A 19 -5.32 18.86 -9.99
CA HIS A 19 -4.73 19.54 -11.14
C HIS A 19 -3.36 18.98 -11.52
N PHE A 20 -3.19 17.66 -11.41
CA PHE A 20 -1.95 16.93 -11.65
C PHE A 20 -0.78 17.29 -10.71
N LYS A 21 -0.97 18.16 -9.71
CA LYS A 21 0.10 18.71 -8.84
C LYS A 21 0.41 17.90 -7.58
N GLY A 22 -0.50 17.01 -7.14
CA GLY A 22 -0.28 16.16 -5.96
C GLY A 22 0.73 15.02 -6.17
N VAL A 23 1.44 14.61 -5.11
CA VAL A 23 2.26 13.38 -5.12
C VAL A 23 1.35 12.16 -5.03
N ARG A 24 1.33 11.35 -6.10
CA ARG A 24 0.48 10.16 -6.25
C ARG A 24 1.32 8.94 -6.64
N PHE A 25 1.11 7.83 -5.92
CA PHE A 25 1.57 6.49 -6.28
C PHE A 25 0.38 5.65 -6.70
N PHE A 26 0.60 4.64 -7.55
CA PHE A 26 -0.45 3.73 -7.98
C PHE A 26 -0.17 2.33 -7.44
N GLN A 27 -1.04 1.82 -6.58
CA GLN A 27 -0.97 0.45 -6.09
C GLN A 27 -1.49 -0.50 -7.16
N LEU A 28 -0.69 -1.52 -7.46
CA LEU A 28 -0.93 -2.50 -8.52
C LEU A 28 -1.09 -3.91 -7.94
N TYR A 29 -2.09 -4.63 -8.45
CA TYR A 29 -2.12 -6.09 -8.44
C TYR A 29 -1.71 -6.61 -9.82
N PHE A 30 -0.98 -7.73 -9.85
CA PHE A 30 -0.59 -8.35 -11.11
C PHE A 30 -1.72 -9.26 -11.61
N ASN A 31 -2.45 -8.80 -12.63
CA ASN A 31 -3.59 -9.54 -13.17
C ASN A 31 -3.12 -10.67 -14.09
N LYS A 32 -3.85 -11.81 -14.10
CA LYS A 32 -3.62 -12.92 -15.05
C LYS A 32 -3.61 -12.42 -16.48
N ASN A 33 -4.53 -11.51 -16.80
CA ASN A 33 -4.48 -10.79 -18.07
C ASN A 33 -3.44 -9.67 -18.01
N ARG A 34 -2.24 -9.94 -18.54
CA ARG A 34 -1.14 -8.97 -18.60
C ARG A 34 -1.49 -7.68 -19.35
N GLU A 35 -2.46 -7.70 -20.28
CA GLU A 35 -2.94 -6.49 -20.95
C GLU A 35 -3.60 -5.52 -19.97
N ILE A 36 -4.34 -6.03 -18.98
CA ILE A 36 -4.95 -5.22 -17.92
C ILE A 36 -3.87 -4.54 -17.11
N THR A 37 -2.89 -5.31 -16.64
CA THR A 37 -1.73 -4.79 -15.90
C THR A 37 -0.98 -3.73 -16.71
N ALA A 38 -0.69 -4.00 -17.99
CA ALA A 38 0.01 -3.05 -18.86
C ALA A 38 -0.79 -1.76 -19.10
N ASN A 39 -2.11 -1.86 -19.26
CA ASN A 39 -2.98 -0.69 -19.43
C ASN A 39 -2.96 0.21 -18.17
N LEU A 40 -3.13 -0.38 -16.98
CA LEU A 40 -3.09 0.36 -15.72
C LEU A 40 -1.75 1.06 -15.50
N LEU A 41 -0.64 0.37 -15.78
CA LEU A 41 0.71 0.93 -15.70
C LEU A 41 0.90 2.15 -16.61
N LYS A 42 0.51 2.02 -17.88
CA LYS A 42 0.61 3.11 -18.87
C LYS A 42 -0.26 4.31 -18.49
N ARG A 43 -1.48 4.08 -18.02
CA ARG A 43 -2.40 5.13 -17.56
C ARG A 43 -1.85 5.86 -16.33
N ALA A 44 -1.32 5.13 -15.34
CA ALA A 44 -0.70 5.75 -14.18
C ALA A 44 0.45 6.69 -14.59
N LYS A 45 1.36 6.23 -15.46
CA LYS A 45 2.45 7.06 -15.99
C LYS A 45 1.94 8.27 -16.76
N ALA A 46 0.99 8.08 -17.68
CA ALA A 46 0.42 9.17 -18.48
C ALA A 46 -0.25 10.27 -17.65
N ASN A 47 -0.76 9.93 -16.45
CA ASN A 47 -1.42 10.85 -15.54
C ASN A 47 -0.51 11.37 -14.39
N GLY A 48 0.81 11.25 -14.57
CA GLY A 48 1.79 11.87 -13.67
C GLY A 48 1.87 11.21 -12.29
N TYR A 49 1.53 9.93 -12.17
CA TYR A 49 1.87 9.15 -10.98
C TYR A 49 3.38 8.94 -10.93
N LEU A 50 3.96 9.02 -9.72
CA LEU A 50 5.41 9.04 -9.54
C LEU A 50 6.02 7.66 -9.30
N ALA A 51 5.22 6.67 -8.91
CA ALA A 51 5.70 5.31 -8.64
C ALA A 51 4.55 4.30 -8.69
N VAL A 52 4.91 3.02 -8.85
CA VAL A 52 4.00 1.89 -8.78
C VAL A 52 4.30 1.09 -7.52
N ALA A 53 3.28 0.88 -6.69
CA ALA A 53 3.37 0.01 -5.52
C ALA A 53 2.77 -1.37 -5.84
N LEU A 54 3.62 -2.30 -6.29
CA LEU A 54 3.21 -3.67 -6.54
C LEU A 54 2.92 -4.39 -5.22
N THR A 55 1.72 -4.91 -5.08
CA THR A 55 1.33 -5.70 -3.91
C THR A 55 1.71 -7.17 -4.13
N ILE A 56 2.56 -7.70 -3.24
CA ILE A 56 3.14 -9.04 -3.36
C ILE A 56 2.66 -10.02 -2.27
N ASP A 57 1.75 -9.60 -1.39
CA ASP A 57 1.23 -10.38 -0.26
C ASP A 57 -0.22 -10.89 -0.48
N THR A 58 -0.72 -10.83 -1.71
CA THR A 58 -2.12 -11.13 -2.07
C THR A 58 -2.24 -11.96 -3.35
N GLN A 59 -1.54 -13.08 -3.43
CA GLN A 59 -1.75 -14.09 -4.48
C GLN A 59 -3.14 -14.74 -4.33
N VAL A 60 -3.55 -14.93 -3.08
CA VAL A 60 -4.90 -15.34 -2.67
C VAL A 60 -5.38 -14.35 -1.61
N VAL A 61 -6.67 -14.08 -1.58
CA VAL A 61 -7.25 -13.20 -0.55
C VAL A 61 -7.17 -13.86 0.84
N GLY A 62 -6.86 -13.08 1.87
CA GLY A 62 -7.00 -13.56 3.25
C GLY A 62 -8.45 -13.79 3.65
N ILE A 63 -8.69 -14.72 4.56
CA ILE A 63 -10.04 -15.03 5.07
C ILE A 63 -10.52 -13.90 5.97
N ARG A 64 -11.56 -13.20 5.52
CA ARG A 64 -12.19 -12.08 6.24
C ARG A 64 -13.60 -12.48 6.64
N ARG A 65 -13.74 -13.12 7.80
CA ARG A 65 -15.02 -13.72 8.26
C ARG A 65 -16.22 -12.77 8.20
N ALA A 66 -16.02 -11.48 8.47
CA ALA A 66 -17.08 -10.47 8.38
C ALA A 66 -17.56 -10.25 6.93
N ASP A 67 -16.65 -10.26 5.96
CA ASP A 67 -16.98 -10.10 4.54
C ASP A 67 -17.79 -11.30 4.03
N GLU A 68 -17.45 -12.52 4.49
CA GLU A 68 -18.21 -13.74 4.19
C GLU A 68 -19.59 -13.76 4.85
N HIS A 69 -19.65 -13.48 6.15
CA HIS A 69 -20.90 -13.44 6.91
C HIS A 69 -21.88 -12.42 6.34
N ASN A 70 -21.38 -11.23 5.98
CA ASN A 70 -22.20 -10.14 5.45
C ASN A 70 -22.44 -10.25 3.95
N LYS A 71 -21.84 -11.25 3.27
CA LYS A 71 -21.87 -11.39 1.80
C LYS A 71 -21.49 -10.08 1.10
N PHE A 72 -20.35 -9.52 1.48
CA PHE A 72 -19.91 -8.22 1.01
C PHE A 72 -19.94 -8.14 -0.53
N SER A 73 -20.62 -7.12 -1.05
CA SER A 73 -20.63 -6.73 -2.45
C SER A 73 -20.43 -5.22 -2.58
N LEU A 74 -20.04 -4.77 -3.78
CA LEU A 74 -19.93 -3.35 -4.07
C LEU A 74 -21.34 -2.74 -4.20
N PRO A 75 -21.68 -1.62 -3.52
CA PRO A 75 -22.98 -1.00 -3.70
C PRO A 75 -23.24 -0.63 -5.18
N PRO A 76 -24.48 -0.76 -5.71
CA PRO A 76 -24.77 -0.57 -7.14
C PRO A 76 -24.44 0.82 -7.71
N ILE A 77 -24.29 1.82 -6.84
CA ILE A 77 -23.90 3.18 -7.21
C ILE A 77 -22.38 3.33 -7.45
N HIS A 78 -21.62 2.27 -7.24
CA HIS A 78 -20.17 2.25 -7.37
C HIS A 78 -19.75 1.15 -8.34
N GLU A 79 -18.61 1.38 -8.98
CA GLU A 79 -17.94 0.42 -9.85
C GLU A 79 -16.42 0.54 -9.67
N LEU A 80 -15.67 -0.46 -10.13
CA LEU A 80 -14.22 -0.40 -10.14
C LEU A 80 -13.75 0.45 -11.33
N ALA A 81 -13.63 1.75 -11.10
CA ALA A 81 -13.48 2.75 -12.16
C ALA A 81 -12.25 2.55 -13.07
N ASN A 82 -11.21 1.88 -12.57
CA ASN A 82 -10.02 1.58 -13.36
C ASN A 82 -10.23 0.47 -14.41
N PHE A 83 -11.30 -0.33 -14.30
CA PHE A 83 -11.59 -1.47 -15.16
C PHE A 83 -12.73 -1.22 -16.14
N LYS A 84 -13.31 -0.01 -16.19
CA LYS A 84 -14.44 0.30 -17.11
C LYS A 84 -14.12 0.04 -18.59
N TRP A 85 -12.87 0.26 -19.01
CA TRP A 85 -12.44 0.09 -20.40
C TRP A 85 -12.45 -1.37 -20.87
N LYS A 86 -12.33 -2.32 -19.94
CA LYS A 86 -12.40 -3.76 -20.19
C LYS A 86 -13.04 -4.42 -18.97
N PRO A 87 -14.36 -4.68 -19.03
CA PRO A 87 -15.07 -5.34 -17.95
C PRO A 87 -14.35 -6.62 -17.52
N LEU A 88 -14.34 -6.84 -16.22
CA LEU A 88 -13.86 -8.08 -15.62
C LEU A 88 -14.76 -9.24 -16.08
N SER A 89 -14.22 -10.45 -16.13
CA SER A 89 -14.98 -11.64 -16.53
C SER A 89 -16.17 -11.91 -15.62
N GLU A 90 -17.15 -12.66 -16.12
CA GLU A 90 -18.31 -13.09 -15.32
C GLU A 90 -17.86 -13.79 -14.03
N ASP A 91 -16.82 -14.63 -14.09
CA ASP A 91 -16.24 -15.31 -12.93
C ASP A 91 -15.63 -14.33 -11.89
N GLU A 92 -14.99 -13.26 -12.34
CA GLU A 92 -14.43 -12.20 -11.47
C GLU A 92 -15.52 -11.36 -10.80
N THR A 93 -16.68 -11.22 -11.45
CA THR A 93 -17.81 -10.40 -10.98
C THR A 93 -18.93 -11.21 -10.34
N ASN A 94 -18.78 -12.53 -10.23
CA ASN A 94 -19.85 -13.43 -9.78
C ASN A 94 -20.20 -13.22 -8.31
N GLU A 95 -21.24 -12.45 -8.03
CA GLU A 95 -21.78 -12.23 -6.67
C GLU A 95 -22.52 -13.47 -6.11
N ASN A 96 -22.87 -14.44 -6.96
CA ASN A 96 -23.58 -15.65 -6.56
C ASN A 96 -22.66 -16.82 -6.18
N ALA A 97 -21.35 -16.71 -6.44
CA ALA A 97 -20.36 -17.67 -5.96
C ALA A 97 -20.23 -17.58 -4.43
N SER A 98 -20.02 -18.72 -3.76
CA SER A 98 -19.93 -18.77 -2.30
C SER A 98 -18.77 -17.91 -1.79
N GLY A 99 -19.06 -16.84 -1.04
CA GLY A 99 -18.05 -15.96 -0.44
C GLY A 99 -18.37 -14.46 -0.59
N SER A 100 -17.34 -13.63 -0.42
CA SER A 100 -17.39 -12.18 -0.68
C SER A 100 -17.07 -11.87 -2.14
N TYR A 101 -17.68 -10.83 -2.72
CA TYR A 101 -17.36 -10.32 -4.07
C TYR A 101 -15.85 -10.08 -4.26
N LEU A 102 -15.18 -9.54 -3.24
CA LEU A 102 -13.74 -9.30 -3.26
C LEU A 102 -12.93 -10.59 -3.34
N ASN A 103 -13.43 -11.68 -2.74
CA ASN A 103 -12.73 -12.96 -2.80
C ASN A 103 -12.74 -13.51 -4.22
N ASN A 104 -13.87 -13.41 -4.91
CA ASN A 104 -14.00 -13.88 -6.29
C ASN A 104 -13.07 -13.05 -7.19
N LEU A 105 -13.18 -11.72 -7.15
CA LEU A 105 -12.35 -10.80 -7.90
C LEU A 105 -10.84 -11.11 -7.78
N ILE A 106 -10.36 -11.32 -6.54
CA ILE A 106 -8.94 -11.57 -6.28
C ILE A 106 -8.53 -12.97 -6.74
N ASN A 107 -9.27 -14.00 -6.36
CA ASN A 107 -8.87 -15.39 -6.61
C ASN A 107 -8.94 -15.76 -8.09
N THR A 108 -9.82 -15.12 -8.87
CA THR A 108 -9.96 -15.39 -10.30
C THR A 108 -9.14 -14.42 -11.15
N GLY A 109 -9.01 -13.14 -10.77
CA GLY A 109 -8.33 -12.12 -11.58
C GLY A 109 -6.83 -11.95 -11.36
N ILE A 110 -6.30 -12.25 -10.17
CA ILE A 110 -4.87 -12.07 -9.83
C ILE A 110 -4.04 -13.28 -10.26
N ASP A 111 -2.87 -13.02 -10.86
CA ASP A 111 -1.91 -14.05 -11.23
C ASP A 111 -1.15 -14.57 -10.00
N GLN A 112 -1.32 -15.86 -9.70
CA GLN A 112 -0.66 -16.53 -8.58
C GLN A 112 0.74 -17.04 -8.93
N SER A 113 1.12 -16.97 -10.22
CA SER A 113 2.41 -17.48 -10.73
C SER A 113 3.51 -16.41 -10.75
N ILE A 114 3.23 -15.18 -10.30
CA ILE A 114 4.21 -14.09 -10.29
C ILE A 114 5.44 -14.45 -9.46
N THR A 115 6.62 -14.14 -10.02
CA THR A 115 7.91 -14.34 -9.37
C THR A 115 8.74 -13.06 -9.40
N TRP A 116 9.89 -13.06 -8.71
CA TRP A 116 10.88 -11.98 -8.76
C TRP A 116 11.33 -11.62 -10.19
N LYS A 117 11.31 -12.59 -11.13
CA LYS A 117 11.70 -12.36 -12.52
C LYS A 117 10.72 -11.46 -13.29
N ASP A 118 9.45 -11.41 -12.86
CA ASP A 118 8.42 -10.59 -13.50
C ASP A 118 8.58 -9.09 -13.19
N LEU A 119 9.37 -8.73 -12.18
CA LEU A 119 9.59 -7.33 -11.79
C LEU A 119 10.23 -6.52 -12.93
N ALA A 120 11.13 -7.14 -13.70
CA ALA A 120 11.75 -6.51 -14.87
C ALA A 120 10.69 -6.06 -15.89
N TRP A 121 9.74 -6.94 -16.22
CA TRP A 121 8.65 -6.61 -17.14
C TRP A 121 7.77 -5.46 -16.63
N ILE A 122 7.50 -5.41 -15.31
CA ILE A 122 6.71 -4.32 -14.70
C ILE A 122 7.46 -3.00 -14.80
N LYS A 123 8.76 -2.98 -14.49
CA LYS A 123 9.60 -1.79 -14.62
C LYS A 123 9.69 -1.31 -16.06
N GLU A 124 9.94 -2.22 -17.01
CA GLU A 124 10.00 -1.91 -18.43
C GLU A 124 8.66 -1.39 -18.98
N THR A 125 7.54 -1.97 -18.55
CA THR A 125 6.21 -1.57 -19.03
C THR A 125 5.77 -0.25 -18.41
N SER A 126 6.02 -0.05 -17.12
CA SER A 126 5.59 1.15 -16.38
C SER A 126 6.50 2.35 -16.65
N GLN A 127 7.81 2.12 -16.78
CA GLN A 127 8.82 3.17 -16.84
C GLN A 127 8.70 4.15 -15.66
N LEU A 128 8.34 3.62 -14.48
CA LEU A 128 8.20 4.31 -13.20
C LEU A 128 9.00 3.54 -12.12
N PRO A 129 9.44 4.22 -11.04
CA PRO A 129 9.94 3.56 -9.84
C PRO A 129 8.98 2.48 -9.32
N LEU A 130 9.54 1.34 -8.93
CA LEU A 130 8.81 0.18 -8.43
C LEU A 130 9.03 0.02 -6.92
N ILE A 131 7.91 0.07 -6.18
CA ILE A 131 7.83 -0.16 -4.75
C ILE A 131 7.23 -1.55 -4.52
N LEU A 132 7.88 -2.41 -3.73
CA LEU A 132 7.34 -3.72 -3.38
C LEU A 132 6.62 -3.69 -2.03
N LYS A 133 5.29 -3.82 -2.05
CA LYS A 133 4.43 -3.74 -0.87
C LYS A 133 4.00 -5.12 -0.39
N GLY A 134 4.30 -5.42 0.88
CA GLY A 134 3.97 -6.70 1.53
C GLY A 134 5.17 -7.44 2.11
N ILE A 135 6.35 -6.81 2.14
CA ILE A 135 7.58 -7.42 2.68
C ILE A 135 7.47 -7.51 4.21
N LEU A 136 7.74 -8.69 4.78
CA LEU A 136 7.87 -8.89 6.23
C LEU A 136 9.13 -9.68 6.63
N ASN A 137 9.84 -10.27 5.66
CA ASN A 137 11.05 -11.04 5.86
C ASN A 137 12.29 -10.24 5.38
N PRO A 138 13.38 -10.16 6.17
CA PRO A 138 14.66 -9.60 5.72
C PRO A 138 15.21 -10.21 4.43
N GLU A 139 15.07 -11.52 4.23
CA GLU A 139 15.56 -12.21 3.02
C GLU A 139 14.84 -11.70 1.76
N ASP A 140 13.52 -11.48 1.84
CA ASP A 140 12.75 -10.91 0.74
C ASP A 140 13.13 -9.44 0.48
N ALA A 141 13.57 -8.70 1.50
CA ALA A 141 14.10 -7.34 1.30
C ALA A 141 15.45 -7.36 0.54
N GLU A 142 16.31 -8.34 0.81
CA GLU A 142 17.54 -8.54 0.04
C GLU A 142 17.25 -8.95 -1.41
N LEU A 143 16.26 -9.81 -1.63
CA LEU A 143 15.81 -10.16 -2.98
C LEU A 143 15.19 -8.95 -3.70
N ALA A 144 14.40 -8.13 -3.01
CA ALA A 144 13.87 -6.88 -3.57
C ALA A 144 14.98 -5.98 -4.09
N LYS A 145 16.09 -5.88 -3.33
CA LYS A 145 17.29 -5.16 -3.75
C LYS A 145 17.95 -5.79 -4.97
N GLU A 146 18.16 -7.11 -4.96
CA GLU A 146 18.79 -7.85 -6.07
C GLU A 146 18.01 -7.70 -7.39
N TYR A 147 16.67 -7.76 -7.31
CA TYR A 147 15.78 -7.65 -8.47
C TYR A 147 15.38 -6.21 -8.81
N GLY A 148 16.06 -5.23 -8.20
CA GLY A 148 16.00 -3.84 -8.59
C GLY A 148 14.73 -3.10 -8.18
N ALA A 149 14.13 -3.41 -7.02
CA ALA A 149 13.14 -2.53 -6.41
C ALA A 149 13.75 -1.18 -6.05
N ASP A 150 13.02 -0.09 -6.27
CA ASP A 150 13.46 1.27 -5.95
C ASP A 150 13.12 1.63 -4.49
N ALA A 151 12.08 1.00 -3.93
CA ALA A 151 11.73 1.05 -2.52
C ALA A 151 11.04 -0.25 -2.08
N ILE A 152 11.05 -0.53 -0.79
CA ILE A 152 10.22 -1.57 -0.19
C ILE A 152 9.17 -0.97 0.73
N TRP A 153 8.06 -1.66 0.88
CA TRP A 153 6.98 -1.26 1.77
C TRP A 153 6.60 -2.42 2.68
N ILE A 154 7.07 -2.31 3.93
CA ILE A 154 6.83 -3.24 5.01
C ILE A 154 5.36 -3.15 5.43
N SER A 155 4.62 -4.21 5.16
CA SER A 155 3.17 -4.24 5.30
C SER A 155 2.71 -5.67 5.50
N ASN A 156 1.75 -5.87 6.40
CA ASN A 156 1.00 -7.13 6.53
C ASN A 156 -0.42 -6.98 5.98
N HIS A 157 -0.56 -6.13 4.97
CA HIS A 157 -1.84 -5.74 4.38
C HIS A 157 -2.84 -5.17 5.40
N GLY A 158 -2.34 -4.55 6.47
CA GLY A 158 -3.15 -4.05 7.58
C GLY A 158 -3.83 -5.17 8.38
N GLY A 159 -3.22 -6.37 8.45
CA GLY A 159 -3.73 -7.53 9.17
C GLY A 159 -4.92 -8.21 8.47
N ARG A 160 -4.92 -8.26 7.13
CA ARG A 160 -6.04 -8.76 6.31
C ARG A 160 -5.71 -9.97 5.44
N GLN A 161 -4.46 -10.43 5.47
CA GLN A 161 -3.95 -11.51 4.64
C GLN A 161 -3.62 -12.73 5.50
N ILE A 162 -2.40 -12.82 6.05
CA ILE A 162 -1.99 -13.91 6.94
C ILE A 162 -2.15 -13.45 8.39
N ASP A 163 -3.01 -14.13 9.16
CA ASP A 163 -3.17 -13.87 10.59
C ASP A 163 -2.01 -14.49 11.40
N GLY A 164 -1.63 -13.85 12.51
CA GLY A 164 -0.50 -14.27 13.34
C GLY A 164 0.90 -13.98 12.78
N CYS A 165 1.01 -13.28 11.64
CA CYS A 165 2.30 -12.78 11.15
C CYS A 165 2.82 -11.61 12.00
N LEU A 166 4.12 -11.26 11.82
CA LEU A 166 4.72 -10.09 12.48
C LEU A 166 3.94 -8.81 12.18
N THR A 167 3.94 -7.89 13.14
CA THR A 167 3.54 -6.51 12.82
C THR A 167 4.63 -5.86 11.96
N PRO A 168 4.27 -4.92 11.05
CA PRO A 168 5.27 -4.22 10.25
C PRO A 168 6.32 -3.49 11.08
N LEU A 169 5.96 -2.99 12.27
CA LEU A 169 6.89 -2.32 13.18
C LEU A 169 7.89 -3.30 13.83
N GLU A 170 7.49 -4.55 14.07
CA GLU A 170 8.38 -5.60 14.59
C GLU A 170 9.35 -6.12 13.53
N ALA A 171 8.90 -6.20 12.27
CA ALA A 171 9.73 -6.62 11.14
C ALA A 171 10.75 -5.54 10.71
N LEU A 172 10.40 -4.27 10.89
CA LEU A 172 11.17 -3.11 10.42
C LEU A 172 12.66 -3.11 10.83
N PRO A 173 13.06 -3.36 12.09
CA PRO A 173 14.47 -3.29 12.47
C PRO A 173 15.36 -4.31 11.75
N ASP A 174 14.86 -5.53 11.51
CA ASP A 174 15.62 -6.58 10.85
C ASP A 174 15.73 -6.34 9.35
N ILE A 175 14.64 -5.89 8.73
CA ILE A 175 14.64 -5.47 7.33
C ILE A 175 15.58 -4.29 7.14
N TYR A 176 15.52 -3.27 8.01
CA TYR A 176 16.46 -2.14 7.97
C TYR A 176 17.90 -2.64 8.06
N GLN A 177 18.21 -3.56 8.99
CA GLN A 177 19.57 -4.10 9.10
C GLN A 177 20.05 -4.80 7.83
N ALA A 178 19.17 -5.53 7.13
CA ALA A 178 19.52 -6.27 5.91
C ALA A 178 19.80 -5.38 4.69
N ILE A 179 19.15 -4.21 4.59
CA ILE A 179 19.25 -3.34 3.41
C ILE A 179 19.76 -1.92 3.68
N ASN A 180 20.09 -1.56 4.92
CA ASN A 180 20.64 -0.24 5.23
C ASN A 180 21.91 0.03 4.41
N GLY A 181 22.02 1.25 3.86
CA GLY A 181 23.12 1.65 2.99
C GLY A 181 22.98 1.22 1.53
N SER A 182 21.93 0.47 1.17
CA SER A 182 21.66 0.09 -0.24
C SER A 182 21.12 1.22 -1.11
N GLY A 183 20.60 2.30 -0.50
CA GLY A 183 19.91 3.38 -1.21
C GLY A 183 18.44 3.12 -1.50
N ILE A 184 17.91 1.94 -1.13
CA ILE A 184 16.49 1.61 -1.24
C ILE A 184 15.73 2.25 -0.08
N GLU A 185 14.64 2.97 -0.41
CA GLU A 185 13.79 3.58 0.62
C GLU A 185 12.89 2.53 1.31
N ILE A 186 12.60 2.75 2.58
CA ILE A 186 11.79 1.86 3.42
C ILE A 186 10.50 2.55 3.83
N TYR A 187 9.37 2.04 3.35
CA TYR A 187 8.04 2.50 3.70
C TYR A 187 7.37 1.53 4.69
N VAL A 188 6.51 2.04 5.57
CA VAL A 188 5.80 1.21 6.55
C VAL A 188 4.33 1.59 6.62
N ASP A 189 3.44 0.60 6.67
CA ASP A 189 2.05 0.78 7.11
C ASP A 189 1.67 -0.17 8.26
N GLY A 190 0.38 -0.24 8.60
CA GLY A 190 -0.12 -1.16 9.62
C GLY A 190 -0.05 -0.56 11.02
N GLY A 191 -1.22 -0.45 11.68
CA GLY A 191 -1.29 -0.01 13.08
C GLY A 191 -1.02 1.47 13.38
N VAL A 192 -0.52 2.28 12.44
CA VAL A 192 -0.23 3.71 12.66
C VAL A 192 -1.52 4.50 12.92
N ARG A 193 -1.69 5.01 14.14
CA ARG A 193 -2.89 5.77 14.56
C ARG A 193 -2.57 7.08 15.27
N LYS A 194 -1.34 7.24 15.72
CA LYS A 194 -0.88 8.42 16.45
C LYS A 194 0.39 8.97 15.84
N GLY A 195 0.67 10.24 16.11
CA GLY A 195 1.95 10.86 15.74
C GLY A 195 3.17 10.14 16.34
N SER A 196 3.03 9.58 17.55
CA SER A 196 4.10 8.79 18.18
C SER A 196 4.41 7.49 17.44
N ASP A 197 3.44 6.91 16.74
CA ASP A 197 3.63 5.65 16.02
C ASP A 197 4.49 5.91 14.77
N ALA A 198 4.16 6.98 14.03
CA ALA A 198 4.98 7.44 12.91
C ALA A 198 6.40 7.81 13.37
N TYR A 199 6.54 8.49 14.51
CA TYR A 199 7.85 8.82 15.08
C TYR A 199 8.68 7.57 15.40
N LYS A 200 8.08 6.53 15.97
CA LYS A 200 8.77 5.27 16.25
C LYS A 200 9.21 4.56 14.98
N ALA A 201 8.35 4.50 13.95
CA ALA A 201 8.70 3.90 12.67
C ALA A 201 9.90 4.62 12.02
N LEU A 202 9.90 5.95 11.98
CA LEU A 202 11.04 6.73 11.47
C LEU A 202 12.31 6.48 12.30
N ALA A 203 12.20 6.48 13.63
CA ALA A 203 13.35 6.19 14.51
C ALA A 203 13.91 4.77 14.30
N LEU A 204 13.09 3.82 13.90
CA LEU A 204 13.49 2.43 13.62
C LEU A 204 14.00 2.22 12.19
N GLY A 205 14.03 3.26 11.34
CA GLY A 205 14.66 3.21 10.02
C GLY A 205 13.70 3.28 8.84
N ALA A 206 12.42 3.59 9.05
CA ALA A 206 11.53 3.92 7.94
C ALA A 206 11.81 5.33 7.40
N ASP A 207 11.70 5.52 6.08
CA ASP A 207 11.72 6.83 5.43
C ASP A 207 10.31 7.45 5.40
N HIS A 208 9.30 6.62 5.17
CA HIS A 208 7.91 7.06 5.05
C HIS A 208 6.93 6.13 5.77
N VAL A 209 5.83 6.72 6.24
CA VAL A 209 4.76 6.02 6.95
C VAL A 209 3.43 6.28 6.26
N PHE A 210 2.66 5.22 6.04
CA PHE A 210 1.36 5.26 5.38
C PHE A 210 0.22 4.86 6.32
N ILE A 211 -0.93 5.47 6.12
CA ILE A 211 -2.19 5.14 6.83
C ILE A 211 -3.23 4.65 5.83
N GLY A 212 -3.96 3.60 6.20
CA GLY A 212 -5.10 3.08 5.42
C GLY A 212 -6.41 3.49 6.08
N ARG A 213 -6.91 2.63 6.97
CA ARG A 213 -8.21 2.78 7.67
C ARG A 213 -8.50 4.20 8.21
N PRO A 214 -7.56 4.93 8.86
CA PRO A 214 -7.85 6.27 9.36
C PRO A 214 -8.36 7.25 8.29
N ALA A 215 -7.81 7.20 7.07
CA ALA A 215 -8.27 8.06 5.98
C ALA A 215 -9.72 7.72 5.58
N ILE A 216 -10.05 6.42 5.49
CA ILE A 216 -11.42 5.96 5.17
C ILE A 216 -12.41 6.33 6.28
N TYR A 217 -11.99 6.28 7.55
CA TYR A 217 -12.83 6.72 8.66
C TYR A 217 -13.11 8.22 8.63
N GLY A 218 -12.09 9.03 8.31
CA GLY A 218 -12.29 10.47 8.08
C GLY A 218 -13.26 10.72 6.93
N LEU A 219 -13.08 10.02 5.81
CA LEU A 219 -13.97 10.11 4.64
C LEU A 219 -15.42 9.80 4.99
N ALA A 220 -15.66 8.75 5.78
CA ALA A 220 -17.00 8.35 6.19
C ALA A 220 -17.70 9.37 7.11
N VAL A 221 -16.94 10.10 7.92
CA VAL A 221 -17.50 11.09 8.87
C VAL A 221 -17.75 12.44 8.22
N GLY A 222 -16.86 12.90 7.34
CA GLY A 222 -16.92 14.28 6.84
C GLY A 222 -16.33 14.48 5.46
N GLY A 223 -16.29 13.44 4.61
CA GLY A 223 -15.75 13.56 3.26
C GLY A 223 -14.30 14.03 3.26
N GLU A 224 -13.98 14.98 2.37
CA GLU A 224 -12.66 15.61 2.26
C GLU A 224 -12.22 16.28 3.58
N GLU A 225 -13.13 17.00 4.25
CA GLU A 225 -12.83 17.69 5.51
C GLU A 225 -12.46 16.69 6.61
N GLY A 226 -13.14 15.54 6.66
CA GLY A 226 -12.84 14.48 7.61
C GLY A 226 -11.47 13.82 7.36
N VAL A 227 -11.10 13.56 6.10
CA VAL A 227 -9.75 13.09 5.74
C VAL A 227 -8.70 14.14 6.14
N THR A 228 -8.97 15.41 5.85
CA THR A 228 -8.09 16.54 6.18
C THR A 228 -7.90 16.68 7.69
N ALA A 229 -8.96 16.49 8.48
CA ALA A 229 -8.91 16.50 9.93
C ALA A 229 -8.02 15.37 10.47
N VAL A 230 -8.19 14.14 9.97
CA VAL A 230 -7.34 12.99 10.36
C VAL A 230 -5.86 13.27 10.07
N LEU A 231 -5.54 13.76 8.88
CA LEU A 231 -4.15 14.10 8.51
C LEU A 231 -3.59 15.23 9.38
N SER A 232 -4.41 16.24 9.70
CA SER A 232 -4.03 17.36 10.56
C SER A 232 -3.76 16.93 12.00
N ILE A 233 -4.59 16.04 12.56
CA ILE A 233 -4.39 15.46 13.90
C ILE A 233 -3.06 14.71 13.94
N LEU A 234 -2.83 13.78 13.00
CA LEU A 234 -1.58 13.00 12.96
C LEU A 234 -0.35 13.89 12.80
N LYS A 235 -0.41 14.92 11.95
CA LYS A 235 0.66 15.91 11.77
C LYS A 235 0.94 16.68 13.07
N ASN A 236 -0.10 17.13 13.76
CA ASN A 236 0.03 17.89 15.01
C ASN A 236 0.59 17.04 16.14
N GLU A 237 0.13 15.79 16.28
CA GLU A 237 0.68 14.84 17.24
C GLU A 237 2.14 14.52 16.92
N PHE A 238 2.48 14.25 15.66
CA PHE A 238 3.86 13.96 15.24
C PHE A 238 4.79 15.13 15.55
N LYS A 239 4.36 16.35 15.21
CA LYS A 239 5.07 17.59 15.56
C LYS A 239 5.25 17.72 17.07
N ARG A 240 4.22 17.41 17.87
CA ARG A 240 4.30 17.46 19.33
C ARG A 240 5.32 16.47 19.87
N VAL A 241 5.36 15.24 19.35
CA VAL A 241 6.34 14.22 19.75
C VAL A 241 7.76 14.69 19.42
N MET A 242 7.99 15.22 18.21
CA MET A 242 9.30 15.80 17.84
C MET A 242 9.73 16.94 18.77
N GLN A 243 8.82 17.83 19.15
CA GLN A 243 9.11 18.92 20.09
C GLN A 243 9.50 18.39 21.47
N LEU A 244 8.74 17.43 22.00
CA LEU A 244 9.00 16.83 23.31
C LEU A 244 10.27 15.97 23.34
N SER A 245 10.66 15.38 22.21
CA SER A 245 11.89 14.60 22.08
C SER A 245 13.12 15.41 21.64
N GLY A 246 12.98 16.74 21.51
CA GLY A 246 14.08 17.64 21.16
C GLY A 246 14.57 17.50 19.71
N LYS A 247 13.74 16.99 18.79
CA LYS A 247 14.10 16.81 17.38
C LYS A 247 13.57 17.96 16.53
N THR A 248 14.46 18.80 16.01
CA THR A 248 14.10 19.98 15.21
C THR A 248 13.84 19.68 13.73
N SER A 249 14.16 18.48 13.26
CA SER A 249 13.92 18.02 11.89
C SER A 249 13.77 16.51 11.86
N VAL A 250 13.08 15.98 10.84
CA VAL A 250 12.87 14.54 10.65
C VAL A 250 14.19 13.78 10.54
N ASN A 251 15.20 14.35 9.86
CA ASN A 251 16.53 13.76 9.70
C ASN A 251 17.29 13.57 11.03
N LYS A 252 16.84 14.19 12.14
CA LYS A 252 17.42 14.01 13.48
C LYS A 252 16.75 12.89 14.29
N ILE A 253 15.67 12.29 13.76
CA ILE A 253 15.00 11.14 14.35
C ILE A 253 15.84 9.92 13.97
N THR A 254 16.63 9.42 14.91
CA THR A 254 17.54 8.29 14.72
C THR A 254 17.19 7.16 15.68
N ARG A 255 17.85 6.01 15.52
CA ARG A 255 17.62 4.82 16.36
C ARG A 255 17.73 5.07 17.86
N SER A 256 18.56 6.02 18.29
CA SER A 256 18.72 6.39 19.71
C SER A 256 17.51 7.11 20.30
N ALA A 257 16.55 7.57 19.46
CA ALA A 257 15.35 8.24 19.91
C ALA A 257 14.31 7.30 20.55
N VAL A 258 14.49 5.99 20.42
CA VAL A 258 13.59 4.98 20.98
C VAL A 258 14.38 3.84 21.62
N ILE A 259 13.91 3.33 22.74
CA ILE A 259 14.38 2.06 23.30
C ILE A 259 13.40 0.99 22.82
N TYR A 260 13.93 -0.04 22.18
CA TYR A 260 13.16 -1.18 21.72
C TYR A 260 13.93 -2.43 22.12
N LYS A 261 13.25 -3.31 22.85
CA LYS A 261 13.71 -4.65 23.20
C LYS A 261 12.81 -5.60 22.43
N LYS A 262 13.40 -6.47 21.60
CA LYS A 262 12.63 -7.58 21.04
C LYS A 262 12.13 -8.46 22.19
N PRO A 263 10.84 -8.84 22.17
CA PRO A 263 10.32 -9.79 23.14
C PRO A 263 11.11 -11.10 23.14
#